data_AF-W1Y291-F1
#
_entry.id   AF-W1Y291-F1
#
_cell.length_a   1.000
_cell.length_b   1.000
_cell.length_c   1.000
_cell.angle_alpha   90.00
_cell.angle_beta   90.00
_cell.angle_gamma   90.00
#
_symmetry.space_group_name_H-M   'P 1'
#
loop_
_entity.id
_entity.type
_entity.pdbx_description
1 polymer ?
#
loop_
_entity_poly.entity_id
_entity_poly.type
_entity_poly.pdbx_seq_one_letter_code
_entity_poly.pdbx_strand_id
1 'polypeptide(L)' 'TYGISGGVTLHPHGLTLSQPLSLDSASALVQARDAASVRVLNGSGIYTDSRGYAVVPYLNPYNRNQISLDVNSVKDNVT' A
#
# COMPACT_ATOMS: atom_id res chain seq x y z
N THR A 1 -6.56 -17.08 -21.72
CA THR A 1 -6.97 -17.31 -20.33
C THR A 1 -6.94 -16.00 -19.60
N TYR A 2 -8.03 -15.61 -18.94
CA TYR A 2 -8.10 -14.40 -18.12
C TYR A 2 -8.06 -14.80 -16.64
N GLY A 3 -7.27 -14.10 -15.84
CA GLY A 3 -7.12 -14.36 -14.41
C GLY A 3 -6.82 -13.07 -13.66
N ILE A 4 -7.31 -12.97 -12.43
CA ILE A 4 -7.10 -11.82 -11.55
C ILE A 4 -6.46 -12.36 -10.27
N SER A 5 -5.40 -11.72 -9.81
CA SER A 5 -4.74 -12.04 -8.55
C SER A 5 -4.57 -10.79 -7.71
N GLY A 6 -4.74 -10.92 -6.40
CA GLY A 6 -4.69 -9.81 -5.46
C GLY A 6 -4.68 -10.30 -4.02
N GLY A 7 -4.56 -9.35 -3.10
CA GLY A 7 -4.63 -9.57 -1.66
C GLY A 7 -5.69 -8.69 -1.00
N VAL A 8 -6.16 -9.11 0.16
CA VAL A 8 -7.10 -8.35 0.99
C VAL A 8 -6.60 -8.39 2.43
N THR A 9 -6.53 -7.23 3.06
CA THR A 9 -6.13 -7.10 4.47
C THR A 9 -7.24 -6.47 5.28
N LEU A 10 -7.67 -7.16 6.34
CA LEU A 10 -8.61 -6.65 7.34
C LEU A 10 -7.82 -6.03 8.51
N HIS A 11 -8.14 -4.78 8.87
CA HIS A 11 -7.50 -4.06 9.98
C HIS A 11 -8.53 -3.19 10.72
N PRO A 12 -8.22 -2.61 11.91
CA PRO A 12 -9.20 -1.84 12.70
C PRO A 12 -9.85 -0.65 11.99
N HIS A 13 -9.23 -0.17 10.91
CA HIS A 13 -9.73 0.94 10.10
C HIS A 13 -10.48 0.47 8.83
N GLY A 14 -10.75 -0.83 8.70
CA GLY A 14 -11.53 -1.43 7.62
C GLY A 14 -10.75 -2.45 6.78
N LEU A 15 -11.18 -2.59 5.53
CA LEU A 15 -10.58 -3.47 4.53
C LEU A 15 -9.70 -2.68 3.57
N THR A 16 -8.50 -3.16 3.26
CA THR A 16 -7.65 -2.60 2.20
C THR A 16 -7.29 -3.67 1.17
N LEU A 17 -7.46 -3.34 -0.11
CA LEU A 17 -7.09 -4.19 -1.24
C LEU A 17 -5.61 -3.99 -1.58
N SER A 18 -4.96 -5.04 -2.04
CA SER A 18 -3.55 -5.01 -2.36
C SER A 18 -3.19 -5.89 -3.55
N GLN A 19 -1.97 -5.72 -4.02
CA GLN A 19 -1.32 -6.75 -4.84
C GLN A 19 -1.25 -8.08 -4.06
N PRO A 20 -1.04 -9.21 -4.76
CA PRO A 20 -0.91 -10.52 -4.12
C PRO A 20 0.06 -10.48 -2.94
N LEU A 21 -0.38 -11.01 -1.79
CA LEU A 21 0.43 -11.10 -0.60
C LEU A 21 1.20 -12.43 -0.61
N SER A 22 2.48 -12.39 -0.27
CA SER A 22 3.29 -13.59 -0.11
C SER A 22 3.42 -13.96 1.36
N LEU A 23 3.16 -15.22 1.69
CA LEU A 23 3.29 -15.75 3.06
C LEU A 23 4.76 -15.93 3.49
N ASP A 24 5.69 -15.99 2.53
CA ASP A 24 7.12 -16.15 2.76
C ASP A 24 7.86 -14.81 2.97
N SER A 25 7.15 -13.68 2.86
CA SER A 25 7.70 -12.33 2.99
C SER A 25 6.90 -11.49 3.97
N ALA A 26 7.50 -10.42 4.49
CA ALA A 26 6.77 -9.48 5.32
C ALA A 26 5.87 -8.57 4.47
N SER A 27 4.79 -8.07 5.06
CA SER A 27 3.91 -7.07 4.45
C SER A 27 3.69 -5.93 5.45
N ALA A 28 3.56 -4.70 4.96
CA ALA A 28 3.25 -3.54 5.80
C ALA A 28 1.94 -2.87 5.37
N LEU A 29 1.16 -2.44 6.36
CA LEU A 29 0.04 -1.54 6.18
C LEU A 29 0.52 -0.10 6.36
N VAL A 30 0.37 0.70 5.32
CA VAL A 30 0.66 2.14 5.33
C VAL A 30 -0.64 2.89 5.57
N GLN A 31 -0.66 3.74 6.60
CA GLN A 31 -1.73 4.69 6.87
C GLN A 31 -1.19 6.10 6.65
N ALA A 32 -1.63 6.76 5.59
CA ALA A 32 -1.30 8.15 5.28
C ALA A 32 -2.61 8.94 5.21
N ARG A 33 -3.03 9.51 6.35
CA ARG A 33 -4.29 10.28 6.44
C ARG A 33 -4.30 11.41 5.42
N ASP A 34 -5.45 11.60 4.79
CA ASP A 34 -5.73 12.62 3.76
C ASP A 34 -4.90 12.49 2.46
N ALA A 35 -3.99 11.51 2.39
CA ALA A 35 -3.13 11.26 1.24
C ALA A 35 -3.74 10.19 0.32
N ALA A 36 -4.83 10.54 -0.37
CA ALA A 36 -5.49 9.65 -1.33
C ALA A 36 -4.76 9.57 -2.68
N SER A 37 -4.72 8.37 -3.27
CA SER A 37 -4.11 8.12 -4.60
C SER A 37 -2.62 8.46 -4.71
N VAL A 38 -1.90 8.36 -3.60
CA VAL A 38 -0.47 8.65 -3.52
C VAL A 38 0.32 7.41 -3.85
N ARG A 39 1.33 7.58 -4.72
CA ARG A 39 2.21 6.47 -5.12
C ARG A 39 3.15 6.10 -3.98
N VAL A 40 3.23 4.81 -3.70
CA VAL A 40 4.26 4.23 -2.82
C VAL A 40 5.48 3.91 -3.67
N LEU A 41 6.64 4.47 -3.31
CA LEU A 41 7.90 4.30 -4.07
C LEU A 41 8.50 2.90 -3.91
N ASN A 42 8.11 2.19 -2.87
CA ASN A 42 8.62 0.85 -2.53
C ASN A 42 8.04 -0.29 -3.36
N GLY A 43 7.05 -0.03 -4.21
CA GLY A 43 6.48 -1.05 -5.06
C GLY A 43 5.93 -0.47 -6.35
N SER A 44 6.00 -1.26 -7.41
CA SER A 44 5.45 -0.86 -8.70
C SER A 44 3.92 -0.95 -8.65
N GLY A 45 3.23 0.12 -9.02
CA GLY A 45 1.76 0.12 -9.12
C GLY A 45 1.03 0.11 -7.78
N ILE A 46 1.69 0.45 -6.67
CA ILE A 46 1.06 0.56 -5.36
C ILE A 46 0.67 2.01 -5.11
N TYR A 47 -0.62 2.22 -4.86
CA TYR A 47 -1.21 3.51 -4.56
C TYR A 47 -2.04 3.41 -3.30
N THR A 48 -2.11 4.50 -2.54
CA THR A 48 -3.06 4.62 -1.43
C THR A 48 -4.49 4.70 -1.97
N ASP A 49 -5.42 4.06 -1.25
CA ASP A 49 -6.84 4.14 -1.55
C ASP A 49 -7.42 5.53 -1.25
N SER A 50 -8.71 5.73 -1.50
CA SER A 50 -9.39 7.01 -1.22
C SER A 50 -9.43 7.40 0.26
N ARG A 51 -9.08 6.48 1.16
CA ARG A 51 -9.01 6.68 2.62
C ARG A 51 -7.56 6.81 3.11
N GLY A 52 -6.58 6.77 2.21
CA GLY A 52 -5.16 6.91 2.54
C GLY A 52 -4.47 5.61 3.00
N TYR A 53 -5.05 4.44 2.70
CA TYR A 53 -4.46 3.14 3.04
C TYR A 53 -3.79 2.48 1.84
N ALA A 54 -2.59 1.93 2.05
CA ALA A 54 -1.93 1.06 1.09
C ALA A 54 -1.32 -0.14 1.81
N VAL A 55 -1.26 -1.28 1.13
CA VAL A 55 -0.51 -2.45 1.62
C VAL A 55 0.69 -2.65 0.71
N VAL A 56 1.87 -2.70 1.31
CA VAL A 56 3.14 -2.94 0.61
C VAL A 56 3.54 -4.41 0.83
N PRO A 57 3.41 -5.26 -0.19
CA PRO A 57 3.92 -6.64 -0.14
C PRO A 57 5.44 -6.69 -0.38
N TYR A 58 6.01 -7.88 -0.23
CA TYR A 58 7.40 -8.19 -0.58
C TYR A 58 8.46 -7.44 0.24
N LEU A 59 8.20 -7.23 1.53
CA LEU A 59 9.19 -6.67 2.44
C LEU A 59 10.16 -7.75 2.93
N ASN A 60 11.40 -7.34 3.19
CA ASN A 60 12.43 -8.24 3.69
C ASN A 60 12.25 -8.43 5.21
N PRO A 61 11.89 -9.62 5.70
CA PRO A 61 11.68 -9.85 7.12
C PRO A 61 12.99 -9.63 7.89
N TYR A 62 12.88 -9.15 9.13
CA TYR A 62 14.01 -8.88 10.04
C TYR A 62 15.04 -7.87 9.50
N ASN A 63 14.68 -7.11 8.46
CA ASN A 63 15.52 -6.08 7.85
C ASN A 63 14.83 -4.71 7.93
N ARG A 64 15.61 -3.64 7.78
CA ARG A 64 15.08 -2.28 7.68
C ARG A 64 14.44 -2.08 6.31
N ASN A 65 13.12 -2.00 6.28
CA ASN A 65 12.35 -1.68 5.08
C ASN A 65 12.02 -0.18 5.10
N GLN A 66 12.66 0.61 4.26
CA GLN A 66 12.33 2.03 4.13
C GLN A 66 11.13 2.19 3.20
N ILE A 67 9.98 2.66 3.71
CA ILE A 67 8.77 2.90 2.91
C ILE A 67 8.67 4.40 2.61
N SER A 68 8.70 4.78 1.32
CA SER A 68 8.61 6.17 0.90
C SER A 68 7.37 6.42 0.04
N LEU A 69 6.75 7.59 0.22
CA LEU A 69 5.57 8.06 -0.50
C LEU A 69 5.96 9.23 -1.40
N ASP A 70 5.46 9.25 -2.63
CA ASP A 70 5.66 10.37 -3.54
C ASP A 70 4.64 11.48 -3.26
N VAL A 71 5.03 12.45 -2.42
CA VAL A 71 4.17 13.57 -2.04
C VAL A 71 3.79 14.48 -3.21
N ASN A 72 4.52 14.45 -4.33
CA ASN A 72 4.14 15.21 -5.53
C ASN A 72 2.97 14.57 -6.29
N SER A 73 2.63 13.31 -5.98
CA SER A 73 1.44 12.63 -6.51
C SER A 73 0.18 12.91 -5.70
N VAL A 74 0.30 13.59 -4.56
CA VAL A 74 -0.85 14.06 -3.76
C VAL A 74 -1.58 15.12 -4.60
N LYS A 75 -2.86 14.89 -4.92
CA LYS A 75 -3.69 15.94 -5.51
C LYS A 75 -3.88 17.06 -4.49
N ASP A 76 -3.82 18.31 -4.97
CA ASP A 76 -3.84 19.61 -4.25
C ASP A 76 -4.95 19.88 -3.20
N ASN A 77 -5.67 18.87 -2.70
CA ASN A 77 -6.70 19.01 -1.66
C ASN A 77 -6.47 18.06 -0.49
N VAL A 78 -5.34 18.25 0.21
CA VAL A 78 -5.19 17.85 1.61
C VAL A 78 -5.59 19.07 2.46
N THR A 79 -6.78 19.03 3.07
CA THR A 79 -7.29 20.10 3.96
C THR A 79 -6.92 19.83 5.40
#